data_AF-A0A434WN30-F1
#
_entry.id   AF-A0A434WN30-F1
#
_cell.length_a   1.000
_cell.length_b   1.000
_cell.length_c   1.000
_cell.angle_alpha   90.00
_cell.angle_beta   90.00
_cell.angle_gamma   90.00
#
_symmetry.space_group_name_H-M   'P 1'
#
loop_
_entity.id
_entity.type
_entity.pdbx_description
1 polymer ?
#
loop_
_entity_poly.entity_id
_entity_poly.type
_entity_poly.pdbx_seq_one_letter_code
_entity_poly.pdbx_strand_id
1 'polypeptide(L)'
;AFGARPETLMGLSGLGDLLLTCSSTQSRNFAYGLALGQGKPLAGLPLAEGVPTAAIAARIATERNIDAPIIAAVAAILDGAITVRQAVTALMTRPLKTETND
;
A
#
# COMPACT_ATOMS: atom_id res chain seq x y z
N ALA A 1 -13.96 -2.49 -11.13
CA ALA A 1 -14.20 -1.12 -10.62
C ALA A 1 -13.99 0.00 -11.65
N PHE A 2 -12.99 -0.10 -12.55
CA PHE A 2 -12.62 0.97 -13.49
C PHE A 2 -12.50 0.55 -14.96
N GLY A 3 -12.93 -0.66 -15.33
CA GLY A 3 -12.86 -1.13 -16.72
C GLY A 3 -11.45 -1.47 -17.22
N ALA A 4 -10.50 -1.72 -16.31
CA ALA A 4 -9.16 -2.16 -16.66
C ALA A 4 -9.15 -3.57 -17.29
N ARG A 5 -8.21 -3.81 -18.19
CA ARG A 5 -7.94 -5.14 -18.78
C ARG A 5 -7.05 -5.96 -17.83
N PRO A 6 -7.47 -7.12 -17.31
CA PRO A 6 -6.70 -7.89 -16.33
C PRO A 6 -5.26 -8.22 -16.77
N GLU A 7 -5.05 -8.45 -18.07
CA GLU A 7 -3.75 -8.78 -18.65
C GLU A 7 -2.74 -7.65 -18.48
N THR A 8 -3.20 -6.40 -18.38
CA THR A 8 -2.33 -5.23 -18.15
C THR A 8 -1.73 -5.23 -16.75
N LEU A 9 -2.40 -5.85 -15.76
CA LEU A 9 -1.89 -5.98 -14.41
C LEU A 9 -0.71 -6.96 -14.35
N MET A 10 -0.74 -8.03 -15.16
CA MET A 10 0.33 -9.03 -15.22
C MET A 10 1.54 -8.58 -16.07
N GLY A 11 1.44 -7.44 -16.76
CA GLY A 11 2.51 -6.88 -17.58
C GLY A 11 3.58 -6.11 -16.79
N LEU A 12 4.58 -5.58 -17.51
CA LEU A 12 5.68 -4.81 -16.91
C LEU A 12 5.22 -3.55 -16.18
N SER A 13 4.19 -2.88 -16.67
CA SER A 13 3.64 -1.67 -16.05
C SER A 13 2.80 -1.95 -14.78
N GLY A 14 2.44 -3.21 -14.52
CA GLY A 14 1.67 -3.62 -13.34
C GLY A 14 2.55 -4.39 -12.36
N LEU A 15 2.64 -5.71 -12.54
CA LEU A 15 3.42 -6.60 -11.68
C LEU A 15 4.92 -6.27 -11.71
N GLY A 16 5.48 -5.96 -12.89
CA GLY A 16 6.90 -5.64 -13.02
C GLY A 16 7.29 -4.41 -12.21
N ASP A 17 6.55 -3.31 -12.39
CA ASP A 17 6.75 -2.05 -11.66
C ASP A 17 6.51 -2.21 -10.15
N LEU A 18 5.48 -2.97 -9.77
CA LEU A 18 5.21 -3.28 -8.36
C LEU A 18 6.39 -4.00 -7.70
N LEU A 19 6.91 -5.07 -8.32
CA LEU A 19 8.03 -5.83 -7.78
C LEU A 19 9.29 -4.98 -7.66
N LEU A 20 9.61 -4.20 -8.70
CA LEU A 20 10.77 -3.32 -8.69
C LEU A 20 10.66 -2.25 -7.59
N THR A 21 9.49 -1.63 -7.47
CA THR A 21 9.20 -0.58 -6.49
C THR A 21 9.20 -1.11 -5.05
N CYS A 22 8.74 -2.34 -4.83
CA CYS A 22 8.60 -2.94 -3.50
C CYS A 22 9.82 -3.76 -3.02
N SER A 23 10.86 -3.94 -3.84
CA SER A 23 11.97 -4.86 -3.51
C SER A 23 13.34 -4.19 -3.33
N SER A 24 13.44 -2.86 -3.47
CA SER A 24 14.74 -2.16 -3.46
C SER A 24 14.70 -0.84 -2.72
N THR A 25 15.76 -0.54 -1.96
CA THR A 25 15.97 0.77 -1.31
C THR A 25 16.24 1.91 -2.30
N GLN A 26 16.40 1.62 -3.59
CA GLN A 26 16.46 2.64 -4.63
C GLN A 26 15.08 3.26 -4.92
N SER A 27 14.00 2.53 -4.62
CA SER A 27 12.64 3.07 -4.62
C SER A 27 12.45 4.01 -3.42
N ARG A 28 12.03 5.25 -3.70
CA ARG A 28 11.70 6.23 -2.66
C ARG A 28 10.57 5.74 -1.77
N ASN A 29 9.57 5.04 -2.33
CA ASN A 29 8.45 4.47 -1.57
C ASN A 29 8.93 3.38 -0.61
N PHE A 30 9.78 2.46 -1.09
CA PHE A 30 10.30 1.38 -0.23
C PHE A 30 11.20 1.93 0.87
N ALA A 31 12.13 2.82 0.53
CA ALA A 31 13.04 3.43 1.50
C ALA A 31 12.27 4.19 2.59
N TYR A 32 11.22 4.94 2.21
CA TYR A 32 10.35 5.64 3.14
C TYR A 32 9.59 4.67 4.06
N GLY A 33 8.94 3.65 3.48
CA GLY A 33 8.21 2.63 4.25
C GLY A 33 9.12 1.85 5.19
N LEU A 34 10.35 1.55 4.79
CA LEU A 34 11.36 0.90 5.61
C LEU A 34 11.77 1.78 6.81
N ALA A 35 12.05 3.07 6.58
CA ALA A 35 12.38 4.01 7.65
C ALA A 35 11.21 4.15 8.64
N LEU A 36 9.98 4.28 8.13
CA LEU A 36 8.75 4.35 8.91
C LEU A 36 8.57 3.09 9.78
N GLY A 37 8.72 1.90 9.20
CA GLY A 37 8.62 0.63 9.92
C GLY A 37 9.71 0.44 10.97
N GLN A 38 10.90 1.02 10.74
CA GLN A 38 12.01 1.02 11.70
C GLN A 38 11.88 2.10 12.78
N GLY A 39 10.86 2.96 12.73
CA GLY A 39 10.71 4.10 13.65
C GLY A 39 11.80 5.16 13.49
N LYS A 40 12.45 5.23 12.31
CA LYS A 40 13.46 6.24 12.02
C LYS A 40 12.81 7.58 11.68
N PRO A 41 13.50 8.71 11.90
CA PRO A 41 13.03 10.01 11.45
C PRO A 41 12.77 10.03 9.95
N LEU A 42 11.62 10.57 9.55
CA LEU A 42 11.22 10.70 8.15
C LEU A 42 11.60 12.06 7.55
N ALA A 43 11.98 13.01 8.41
CA ALA A 43 12.41 14.35 8.00
C ALA A 43 13.68 14.25 7.15
N GLY A 44 13.69 14.96 6.02
CA GLY A 44 14.83 14.98 5.09
C GLY A 44 14.89 13.80 4.12
N LEU A 45 13.98 12.82 4.21
CA LEU A 45 13.84 11.80 3.17
C LEU A 45 13.25 12.44 1.89
N PRO A 46 13.64 11.97 0.69
CA PRO A 46 12.99 12.36 -0.55
C PRO A 46 11.49 12.10 -0.49
N LEU A 47 10.70 13.01 -1.06
CA LEU A 47 9.25 12.81 -1.17
C LEU A 47 8.95 11.51 -1.93
N ALA A 48 8.28 10.59 -1.25
CA ALA A 48 7.78 9.35 -1.80
C ALA A 48 6.34 9.58 -2.29
N GLU A 49 6.06 9.30 -3.57
CA GLU A 49 4.75 9.58 -4.19
C GLU A 49 3.60 8.81 -3.53
N GLY A 50 3.90 7.67 -2.89
CA GLY A 50 2.94 6.88 -2.13
C GLY A 50 2.38 7.62 -0.92
N VAL A 51 3.12 8.58 -0.34
CA VAL A 51 2.69 9.34 0.85
C VAL A 51 1.43 10.17 0.56
N PRO A 52 1.42 11.11 -0.41
CA PRO A 52 0.19 11.83 -0.75
C PRO A 52 -0.85 10.95 -1.45
N THR A 53 -0.42 9.88 -2.14
CA THR A 53 -1.33 9.02 -2.91
C THR A 53 -2.18 8.11 -2.02
N ALA A 54 -1.65 7.64 -0.89
CA ALA A 54 -2.33 6.66 -0.03
C ALA A 54 -3.72 7.12 0.44
N ALA A 55 -3.82 8.36 0.92
CA ALA A 55 -5.10 8.92 1.40
C ALA A 55 -6.13 9.03 0.26
N ILE A 56 -5.69 9.43 -0.94
CA ILE A 56 -6.54 9.54 -2.13
C ILE A 56 -7.03 8.15 -2.56
N ALA A 57 -6.12 7.18 -2.61
CA ALA A 57 -6.45 5.80 -2.99
C ALA A 57 -7.41 5.15 -1.99
N ALA A 58 -7.21 5.37 -0.68
CA ALA A 58 -8.11 4.88 0.36
C ALA A 58 -9.52 5.46 0.19
N ARG A 59 -9.63 6.78 -0.02
CA ARG A 59 -10.90 7.45 -0.29
C ARG A 59 -11.61 6.86 -1.51
N ILE A 60 -10.89 6.70 -2.63
CA ILE A 60 -11.44 6.12 -3.87
C ILE A 60 -11.94 4.68 -3.63
N ALA A 61 -11.20 3.87 -2.87
CA ALA A 61 -11.60 2.51 -2.54
C ALA A 61 -12.90 2.50 -1.71
N THR A 62 -13.00 3.36 -0.70
CA THR A 62 -14.23 3.51 0.11
C THR A 62 -15.42 3.97 -0.73
N GLU A 63 -15.27 5.04 -1.52
CA GLU A 63 -16.34 5.58 -2.38
C GLU A 63 -16.89 4.54 -3.38
N ARG A 64 -16.07 3.56 -3.76
CA ARG A 64 -16.43 2.50 -4.72
C ARG A 64 -16.68 1.14 -4.11
N ASN A 65 -16.73 1.03 -2.77
CA ASN A 65 -16.90 -0.23 -2.05
C ASN A 65 -15.87 -1.30 -2.48
N ILE A 66 -14.61 -0.90 -2.69
CA ILE A 66 -13.50 -1.81 -3.02
C ILE A 66 -12.80 -2.22 -1.72
N ASP A 67 -12.72 -3.52 -1.46
CA ASP A 67 -11.94 -4.08 -0.34
C ASP A 67 -10.43 -3.96 -0.65
N ALA A 68 -9.79 -2.93 -0.09
CA ALA A 68 -8.36 -2.63 -0.26
C ALA A 68 -7.65 -2.44 1.09
N PRO A 69 -7.50 -3.51 1.90
CA PRO A 69 -7.08 -3.43 3.29
C PRO A 69 -5.66 -2.87 3.47
N ILE A 70 -4.74 -3.17 2.56
CA ILE A 70 -3.37 -2.65 2.60
C ILE A 70 -3.36 -1.14 2.36
N ILE A 71 -4.16 -0.65 1.40
CA ILE A 71 -4.25 0.79 1.11
C ILE A 71 -4.81 1.54 2.32
N ALA A 72 -5.89 1.02 2.92
CA ALA A 72 -6.50 1.60 4.12
C ALA A 72 -5.51 1.64 5.31
N ALA A 73 -4.77 0.54 5.53
CA ALA A 73 -3.77 0.47 6.57
C ALA A 73 -2.64 1.49 6.38
N VAL A 74 -2.09 1.60 5.16
CA VAL A 74 -1.03 2.57 4.84
C VAL A 74 -1.51 4.01 5.05
N ALA A 75 -2.72 4.34 4.59
CA ALA A 75 -3.29 5.66 4.81
C ALA A 75 -3.44 6.00 6.30
N ALA A 76 -3.96 5.06 7.11
CA ALA A 76 -4.14 5.26 8.55
C ALA A 76 -2.82 5.36 9.32
N ILE A 77 -1.76 4.66 8.89
CA ILE A 77 -0.42 4.81 9.46
C ILE A 77 0.13 6.21 9.15
N LEU A 78 0.01 6.67 7.91
CA LEU A 78 0.54 7.96 7.46
C LEU A 78 -0.20 9.15 8.09
N ASP A 79 -1.49 8.99 8.39
CA ASP A 79 -2.30 9.97 9.13
C ASP A 79 -2.05 9.94 10.65
N GLY A 80 -1.30 8.95 11.15
CA GLY A 80 -1.01 8.78 12.57
C GLY A 80 -2.18 8.21 13.38
N ALA A 81 -3.25 7.76 12.72
CA ALA A 81 -4.43 7.16 13.36
C ALA A 81 -4.11 5.79 14.00
N ILE A 82 -3.20 5.02 13.40
CA ILE A 82 -2.73 3.73 13.94
C ILE A 82 -1.21 3.58 13.81
N THR A 83 -0.63 2.80 14.71
CA THR A 83 0.78 2.39 14.61
C THR A 83 0.98 1.29 13.57
N VAL A 84 2.19 1.16 13.05
CA VAL A 84 2.59 0.05 12.16
C VAL A 84 2.26 -1.31 12.79
N ARG A 85 2.51 -1.47 14.09
CA ARG A 85 2.21 -2.72 14.80
C ARG A 85 0.72 -3.04 14.85
N GLN A 86 -0.12 -2.04 15.16
CA GLN A 86 -1.58 -2.22 15.12
C GLN A 86 -2.06 -2.59 13.72
N ALA A 87 -1.53 -1.95 12.67
CA ALA A 87 -1.86 -2.26 11.29
C ALA A 87 -1.50 -3.71 10.92
N VAL A 88 -0.30 -4.17 11.25
CA VAL A 88 0.13 -5.56 11.01
C VAL A 88 -0.78 -6.54 11.75
N THR A 89 -1.06 -6.32 13.04
CA THR A 89 -1.97 -7.18 13.80
C THR A 89 -3.36 -7.23 13.16
N ALA A 90 -3.93 -6.08 12.79
CA ALA A 90 -5.24 -6.03 12.15
C ALA A 90 -5.26 -6.78 10.80
N LEU A 91 -4.22 -6.61 9.97
CA LEU A 91 -4.12 -7.29 8.68
C LEU A 91 -3.98 -8.81 8.83
N MET A 92 -3.18 -9.27 9.79
CA MET A 92 -2.93 -10.71 10.03
C MET A 92 -4.10 -11.42 10.72
N THR A 93 -5.01 -10.68 11.36
CA THR A 93 -6.19 -11.24 12.04
C THR A 93 -7.46 -11.17 11.20
N ARG A 94 -7.37 -10.73 9.94
CA ARG A 94 -8.51 -10.73 9.01
C ARG A 94 -9.02 -12.16 8.79
N PRO A 95 -10.34 -12.34 8.57
CA PRO A 95 -10.89 -13.63 8.18
C PRO A 95 -10.18 -14.18 6.94
N LEU A 96 -9.89 -15.48 6.95
CA LEU A 96 -9.36 -16.16 5.77
C LEU A 96 -10.36 -16.02 4.62
N LYS A 97 -9.85 -15.63 3.45
CA LYS A 97 -10.61 -15.55 2.21
C LYS A 97 -9.95 -16.47 1.21
N THR A 98 -10.74 -17.22 0.46
CA THR A 98 -10.22 -18.05 -0.63
C THR A 98 -9.72 -17.15 -1.75
N GLU A 99 -8.49 -17.37 -2.20
CA GLU A 99 -7.86 -16.56 -3.27
C GLU A 99 -8.42 -16.88 -4.66
N THR A 100 -9.01 -18.05 -4.82
CA THR A 100 -9.71 -18.51 -6.02
C THR A 100 -11.15 -18.86 -5.67
N ASN A 101 -12.09 -18.16 -6.28
CA ASN A 101 -13.41 -18.74 -6.50
C ASN A 101 -13.30 -19.57 -7.79
N ASP A 102 -13.74 -20.83 -7.76
CA ASP A 102 -14.29 -21.45 -8.96
C ASP A 102 -15.47 -20.62 -9.50
#